data_AF-A0A829HS71-F1
#
_entry.id   AF-A0A829HS71-F1
#
_cell.length_a   1.000
_cell.length_b   1.000
_cell.length_c   1.000
_cell.angle_alpha   90.00
_cell.angle_beta   90.00
_cell.angle_gamma   90.00
#
_symmetry.space_group_name_H-M   'P 1'
#
loop_
_entity.id
_entity.type
_entity.pdbx_description
1 polymer ?
#
loop_
_entity_poly.entity_id
_entity_poly.type
_entity_poly.pdbx_seq_one_letter_code
_entity_poly.pdbx_strand_id
1 'polypeptide(L)'
;MAIALDSILATIKDKQWALADIDWDAPGADQVTEEQRPTLKEFMSDLVWIENVGARGFAALAKKAPDEDLKQIYTYFHAEEQRHANAELALMRRWGMIEEGEMPVPNKNIRLVIEWLDRYSDSLSLASLGTVIPSLETALDGALVKFLLDEVDDPVCHEVFRHINSDESRHLAVGFQVLDMLGASSMRQLIIETVGTFVKPSVMLGLLVYSPLLTRMVTNISAMGLSEEKLYNAIKRYENVGERSENTRRLPAYHLIKYHARIAINQTQPFQFVSESMGKAIDLFPIKVLGKTPTWSQELTYEPVSR
;
A
#
# COMPACT_ATOMS: atom_id res chain seq x y z
N MET A 1 -16.63 11.91 15.23
CA MET A 1 -17.94 11.84 14.53
C MET A 1 -17.84 10.59 13.67
N ALA A 2 -18.65 9.56 13.94
CA ALA A 2 -18.62 8.35 13.14
C ALA A 2 -19.07 8.70 11.72
N ILE A 3 -18.27 8.39 10.71
CA ILE A 3 -18.64 8.63 9.32
C ILE A 3 -19.68 7.57 8.94
N ALA A 4 -20.77 7.99 8.33
CA ALA A 4 -21.79 7.08 7.83
C ALA A 4 -21.26 6.36 6.59
N LEU A 5 -21.06 5.04 6.69
CA LEU A 5 -20.44 4.22 5.64
C LEU A 5 -21.25 4.24 4.33
N ASP A 6 -22.58 4.35 4.42
CA ASP A 6 -23.48 4.52 3.28
C ASP A 6 -23.17 5.78 2.45
N SER A 7 -22.87 6.90 3.11
CA SER A 7 -22.48 8.16 2.47
C SER A 7 -21.10 8.06 1.83
N ILE A 8 -20.15 7.37 2.47
CA ILE A 8 -18.84 7.09 1.86
C ILE A 8 -19.04 6.21 0.62
N LEU A 9 -19.83 5.14 0.72
CA LEU A 9 -20.09 4.23 -0.38
C LEU A 9 -20.74 4.94 -1.58
N ALA A 10 -21.68 5.86 -1.32
CA ALA A 10 -22.26 6.71 -2.36
C ALA A 10 -21.20 7.60 -3.02
N THR A 11 -20.31 8.18 -2.22
CA THR A 11 -19.21 9.02 -2.72
C THR A 11 -18.23 8.20 -3.57
N ILE A 12 -17.85 7.00 -3.12
CA ILE A 12 -17.00 6.07 -3.89
C ILE A 12 -17.63 5.80 -5.26
N LYS A 13 -18.93 5.48 -5.29
CA LYS A 13 -19.67 5.22 -6.54
C LYS A 13 -19.72 6.44 -7.47
N ASP A 14 -19.91 7.65 -6.94
CA ASP A 14 -19.95 8.91 -7.71
C ASP A 14 -18.59 9.30 -8.29
N LYS A 15 -17.50 9.00 -7.57
CA LYS A 15 -16.14 9.43 -7.91
C LYS A 15 -15.34 8.42 -8.71
N GLN A 16 -15.96 7.35 -9.21
CA GLN A 16 -15.29 6.39 -10.08
C GLN A 16 -14.76 7.07 -11.35
N TRP A 17 -13.56 6.66 -11.74
CA TRP A 17 -12.85 7.10 -12.94
C TRP A 17 -12.31 5.87 -13.68
N ALA A 18 -11.97 6.03 -14.95
CA ALA A 18 -11.38 4.97 -15.77
C ALA A 18 -10.11 5.46 -16.47
N LEU A 19 -9.23 4.53 -16.86
CA LEU A 19 -8.05 4.87 -17.67
C LEU A 19 -8.43 5.57 -18.98
N ALA A 20 -9.61 5.26 -19.54
CA ALA A 20 -10.13 5.90 -20.74
C ALA A 20 -10.54 7.38 -20.54
N ASP A 21 -10.67 7.84 -19.30
CA ASP A 21 -10.97 9.24 -18.98
C ASP A 21 -9.72 10.13 -19.11
N ILE A 22 -8.51 9.55 -19.26
CA ILE A 22 -7.22 10.25 -19.30
C ILE A 22 -6.70 10.35 -20.75
N ASP A 23 -6.23 11.53 -21.14
CA ASP A 23 -5.54 11.75 -22.42
C ASP A 23 -4.07 11.28 -22.35
N TRP A 24 -3.85 10.00 -22.63
CA TRP A 24 -2.52 9.38 -22.60
C TRP A 24 -1.57 9.90 -23.69
N ASP A 25 -2.06 10.63 -24.69
CA ASP A 25 -1.27 11.20 -25.79
C ASP A 25 -0.89 12.67 -25.54
N ALA A 26 -1.36 13.26 -24.43
CA ALA A 26 -0.99 14.63 -24.03
C ALA A 26 0.55 14.79 -23.91
N PRO A 27 1.11 16.00 -24.10
CA PRO A 27 2.55 16.23 -24.02
C PRO A 27 3.11 16.01 -22.59
N GLY A 28 4.41 15.77 -22.45
CA GLY A 28 5.11 15.67 -21.16
C GLY A 28 5.91 14.38 -20.93
N ALA A 29 5.65 13.32 -21.70
CA ALA A 29 6.38 12.06 -21.56
C ALA A 29 7.90 12.20 -21.76
N ASP A 30 8.31 13.16 -22.59
CA ASP A 30 9.70 13.50 -22.92
C ASP A 30 10.44 14.23 -21.79
N GLN A 31 9.73 14.71 -20.75
CA GLN A 31 10.36 15.34 -19.58
C GLN A 31 11.01 14.31 -18.65
N VAL A 32 10.64 13.02 -18.74
CA VAL A 32 11.33 11.94 -18.03
C VAL A 32 12.65 11.66 -18.74
N THR A 33 13.74 12.15 -18.14
CA THR A 33 15.08 12.08 -18.72
C THR A 33 15.64 10.66 -18.77
N GLU A 34 16.58 10.41 -19.70
CA GLU A 34 17.30 9.13 -19.80
C GLU A 34 18.10 8.81 -18.52
N GLU A 35 18.54 9.82 -17.76
CA GLU A 35 19.25 9.63 -16.50
C GLU A 35 18.30 9.22 -15.36
N GLN A 36 17.10 9.79 -15.32
CA GLN A 36 16.08 9.49 -14.31
C GLN A 36 15.40 8.13 -14.56
N ARG A 37 15.23 7.75 -15.84
CA ARG A 37 14.42 6.61 -16.26
C ARG A 37 14.77 5.27 -15.58
N PRO A 38 16.05 4.86 -15.40
CA PRO A 38 16.36 3.58 -14.78
C PRO A 38 15.89 3.49 -13.33
N THR A 39 16.15 4.54 -12.54
CA THR A 39 15.76 4.60 -11.12
C THR A 39 14.25 4.71 -10.97
N LEU A 40 13.61 5.52 -11.82
CA LEU A 40 12.16 5.64 -11.85
C LEU A 40 11.47 4.33 -12.29
N LYS A 41 12.07 3.59 -13.23
CA LYS A 41 11.58 2.25 -13.62
C LYS A 41 11.59 1.27 -12.46
N GLU A 42 12.65 1.25 -11.65
CA GLU A 42 12.71 0.40 -10.45
C GLU A 42 11.62 0.79 -9.44
N PHE A 43 11.48 2.08 -9.15
CA PHE A 43 10.46 2.60 -8.25
C PHE A 43 9.03 2.26 -8.73
N MET A 44 8.70 2.57 -9.98
CA MET A 44 7.38 2.30 -10.55
C MET A 44 7.09 0.79 -10.65
N SER A 45 8.12 -0.02 -10.91
CA SER A 45 7.97 -1.49 -10.88
C SER A 45 7.52 -1.93 -9.50
N ASP A 46 8.14 -1.44 -8.44
CA ASP A 46 7.76 -1.78 -7.07
C ASP A 46 6.36 -1.24 -6.73
N LEU A 47 6.04 -0.01 -7.14
CA LEU A 47 4.76 0.64 -6.87
C LEU A 47 3.56 -0.13 -7.46
N VAL A 48 3.62 -0.54 -8.73
CA VAL A 48 2.58 -1.34 -9.40
C VAL A 48 2.23 -2.61 -8.61
N TRP A 49 3.26 -3.25 -8.05
CA TRP A 49 3.05 -4.47 -7.27
C TRP A 49 2.59 -4.21 -5.84
N ILE A 50 2.90 -3.04 -5.27
CA ILE A 50 2.39 -2.62 -3.96
C ILE A 50 0.89 -2.34 -4.03
N GLU A 51 0.40 -1.66 -5.08
CA GLU A 51 -1.04 -1.45 -5.26
C GLU A 51 -1.78 -2.79 -5.44
N ASN A 52 -1.18 -3.73 -6.18
CA ASN A 52 -1.74 -5.08 -6.30
C ASN A 52 -1.74 -5.85 -4.95
N VAL A 53 -0.77 -5.58 -4.07
CA VAL A 53 -0.76 -6.08 -2.69
C VAL A 53 -1.89 -5.44 -1.87
N GLY A 54 -2.13 -4.13 -2.03
CA GLY A 54 -3.28 -3.40 -1.46
C GLY A 54 -4.61 -4.02 -1.87
N ALA A 55 -4.80 -4.23 -3.18
CA ALA A 55 -5.93 -4.93 -3.78
C ALA A 55 -6.21 -6.28 -3.09
N ARG A 56 -5.17 -7.11 -2.91
CA ARG A 56 -5.31 -8.41 -2.22
C ARG A 56 -5.69 -8.26 -0.74
N GLY A 57 -5.18 -7.22 -0.09
CA GLY A 57 -5.52 -6.84 1.28
C GLY A 57 -7.00 -6.49 1.42
N PHE A 58 -7.53 -5.65 0.53
CA PHE A 58 -8.95 -5.30 0.54
C PHE A 58 -9.86 -6.45 0.17
N ALA A 59 -9.49 -7.30 -0.79
CA ALA A 59 -10.24 -8.52 -1.07
C ALA A 59 -10.33 -9.43 0.18
N ALA A 60 -9.26 -9.50 0.98
CA ALA A 60 -9.28 -10.22 2.25
C ALA A 60 -10.17 -9.54 3.30
N LEU A 61 -10.18 -8.20 3.36
CA LEU A 61 -11.02 -7.42 4.28
C LEU A 61 -12.51 -7.51 3.92
N ALA A 62 -12.88 -7.51 2.63
CA ALA A 62 -14.25 -7.66 2.17
C ALA A 62 -14.90 -8.96 2.68
N LYS A 63 -14.15 -10.07 2.70
CA LYS A 63 -14.60 -11.36 3.26
C LYS A 63 -14.84 -11.32 4.77
N LYS A 64 -14.30 -10.32 5.47
CA LYS A 64 -14.27 -10.21 6.95
C LYS A 64 -15.07 -9.02 7.46
N ALA A 65 -15.66 -8.24 6.58
CA ALA A 65 -16.47 -7.09 6.93
C ALA A 65 -17.68 -7.52 7.78
N PRO A 66 -18.02 -6.77 8.84
CA PRO A 66 -19.10 -7.13 9.76
C PRO A 66 -20.49 -6.81 9.19
N ASP A 67 -20.57 -5.96 8.17
CA ASP A 67 -21.79 -5.54 7.49
C ASP A 67 -21.59 -5.43 5.97
N GLU A 68 -22.70 -5.32 5.24
CA GLU A 68 -22.70 -5.31 3.77
C GLU A 68 -22.17 -4.00 3.18
N ASP A 69 -22.26 -2.88 3.90
CA ASP A 69 -21.76 -1.59 3.40
C ASP A 69 -20.23 -1.59 3.42
N LEU A 70 -19.61 -2.00 4.52
CA LEU A 70 -18.15 -2.12 4.61
C LEU A 70 -17.62 -3.18 3.63
N LYS A 71 -18.35 -4.28 3.42
CA LYS A 71 -18.01 -5.30 2.43
C LYS A 71 -18.00 -4.72 1.01
N GLN A 72 -19.02 -3.95 0.64
CA GLN A 72 -19.08 -3.28 -0.65
C GLN A 72 -17.96 -2.25 -0.80
N ILE A 73 -17.69 -1.44 0.24
CA ILE A 73 -16.59 -0.47 0.24
C ILE A 73 -15.26 -1.18 -0.06
N TYR A 74 -14.93 -2.26 0.65
CA TYR A 74 -13.69 -2.98 0.40
C TYR A 74 -13.65 -3.67 -0.97
N THR A 75 -14.80 -4.03 -1.53
CA THR A 75 -14.87 -4.53 -2.91
C THR A 75 -14.53 -3.42 -3.92
N TYR A 76 -15.00 -2.20 -3.68
CA TYR A 76 -14.60 -1.04 -4.48
C TYR A 76 -13.13 -0.68 -4.28
N PHE A 77 -12.61 -0.72 -3.05
CA PHE A 77 -11.19 -0.43 -2.79
C PHE A 77 -10.28 -1.44 -3.47
N HIS A 78 -10.63 -2.73 -3.47
CA HIS A 78 -9.93 -3.72 -4.30
C HIS A 78 -9.92 -3.30 -5.78
N ALA A 79 -11.05 -2.92 -6.36
CA ALA A 79 -11.11 -2.48 -7.75
C ALA A 79 -10.35 -1.16 -8.03
N GLU A 80 -10.34 -0.23 -7.07
CA GLU A 80 -9.58 1.03 -7.16
C GLU A 80 -8.07 0.74 -7.17
N GLU A 81 -7.57 -0.10 -6.27
CA GLU A 81 -6.15 -0.50 -6.23
C GLU A 81 -5.68 -1.21 -7.50
N GLN A 82 -6.54 -2.06 -8.09
CA GLN A 82 -6.26 -2.65 -9.41
C GLN A 82 -6.15 -1.58 -10.49
N ARG A 83 -6.99 -0.56 -10.43
CA ARG A 83 -6.96 0.57 -11.36
C ARG A 83 -5.71 1.43 -11.16
N HIS A 84 -5.26 1.62 -9.92
CA HIS A 84 -4.02 2.32 -9.61
C HIS A 84 -2.83 1.62 -10.25
N ALA A 85 -2.69 0.30 -9.99
CA ALA A 85 -1.66 -0.52 -10.61
C ALA A 85 -1.69 -0.47 -12.15
N ASN A 86 -2.88 -0.49 -12.75
CA ASN A 86 -3.05 -0.41 -14.19
C ASN A 86 -2.65 0.97 -14.76
N ALA A 87 -3.01 2.06 -14.06
CA ALA A 87 -2.64 3.42 -14.46
C ALA A 87 -1.13 3.66 -14.35
N GLU A 88 -0.50 3.11 -13.31
CA GLU A 88 0.96 3.14 -13.14
C GLU A 88 1.67 2.33 -14.22
N LEU A 89 1.14 1.15 -14.58
CA LEU A 89 1.64 0.37 -15.70
C LEU A 89 1.54 1.13 -17.03
N ALA A 90 0.45 1.86 -17.24
CA ALA A 90 0.27 2.73 -18.40
C ALA A 90 1.27 3.91 -18.42
N LEU A 91 1.56 4.52 -17.27
CA LEU A 91 2.62 5.54 -17.15
C LEU A 91 4.00 4.97 -17.49
N MET A 92 4.35 3.78 -16.98
CA MET A 92 5.62 3.11 -17.31
C MET A 92 5.77 2.88 -18.82
N ARG A 93 4.68 2.53 -19.52
CA ARG A 93 4.67 2.38 -20.99
C ARG A 93 4.86 3.70 -21.70
N ARG A 94 4.13 4.73 -21.26
CA ARG A 94 4.22 6.08 -21.80
C ARG A 94 5.65 6.62 -21.74
N TRP A 95 6.39 6.31 -20.68
CA TRP A 95 7.81 6.70 -20.54
C TRP A 95 8.81 5.73 -21.20
N GLY A 96 8.34 4.73 -21.93
CA GLY A 96 9.19 3.75 -22.61
C GLY A 96 10.03 2.92 -21.63
N MET A 97 9.53 2.67 -20.42
CA MET A 97 10.20 1.84 -19.43
C MET A 97 9.95 0.34 -19.65
N ILE A 98 8.81 -0.02 -20.23
CA ILE A 98 8.41 -1.41 -20.49
C ILE A 98 7.80 -1.54 -21.88
N GLU A 99 7.99 -2.71 -22.50
CA GLU A 99 7.42 -3.04 -23.81
C GLU A 99 5.93 -3.39 -23.73
N GLU A 100 5.29 -3.45 -24.90
CA GLU A 100 3.90 -3.87 -25.00
C GLU A 100 3.74 -5.33 -24.53
N GLY A 101 2.90 -5.53 -23.52
CA GLY A 101 2.66 -6.84 -22.90
C GLY A 101 3.70 -7.25 -21.86
N GLU A 102 4.73 -6.44 -21.63
CA GLU A 102 5.69 -6.66 -20.54
C GLU A 102 5.04 -6.28 -19.19
N MET A 103 5.27 -7.13 -18.18
CA MET A 103 4.94 -6.84 -16.79
C MET A 103 6.23 -6.52 -16.03
N PRO A 104 6.27 -5.43 -15.24
CA PRO A 104 7.45 -5.11 -14.45
C PRO A 104 7.75 -6.25 -13.48
N VAL A 105 9.03 -6.52 -13.27
CA VAL A 105 9.47 -7.54 -12.32
C VAL A 105 9.54 -6.91 -10.93
N PRO A 106 8.78 -7.40 -9.94
CA PRO A 106 8.88 -6.89 -8.59
C PRO A 106 10.22 -7.28 -7.98
N ASN A 107 10.72 -6.44 -7.06
CA ASN A 107 11.85 -6.82 -6.24
C ASN A 107 11.56 -8.11 -5.43
N LYS A 108 12.61 -8.78 -4.95
CA LYS A 108 12.49 -10.08 -4.25
C LYS A 108 11.70 -9.99 -2.94
N ASN A 109 11.76 -8.86 -2.24
CA ASN A 109 11.02 -8.62 -1.00
C ASN A 109 9.51 -8.55 -1.27
N ILE A 110 9.11 -7.84 -2.31
CA ILE A 110 7.72 -7.78 -2.76
C ILE A 110 7.24 -9.17 -3.16
N ARG A 111 8.03 -9.95 -3.91
CA ARG A 111 7.68 -11.36 -4.23
C ARG A 111 7.41 -12.20 -2.98
N LEU A 112 8.21 -12.03 -1.93
CA LEU A 112 8.00 -12.76 -0.68
C LEU A 112 6.72 -12.29 0.04
N VAL A 113 6.44 -10.99 0.07
CA VAL A 113 5.18 -10.45 0.62
C VAL A 113 3.98 -10.97 -0.15
N ILE A 114 4.07 -10.99 -1.47
CA ILE A 114 3.08 -11.53 -2.39
C ILE A 114 2.79 -13.01 -2.09
N GLU A 115 3.82 -13.85 -2.01
CA GLU A 115 3.67 -15.28 -1.67
C GLU A 115 3.08 -15.48 -0.27
N TRP A 116 3.51 -14.65 0.69
CA TRP A 116 2.97 -14.70 2.05
C TRP A 116 1.49 -14.32 2.08
N LEU A 117 1.09 -13.26 1.38
CA LEU A 117 -0.30 -12.82 1.28
C LEU A 117 -1.16 -13.86 0.57
N ASP A 118 -0.68 -14.43 -0.54
CA ASP A 118 -1.38 -15.47 -1.27
C ASP A 118 -1.73 -16.65 -0.34
N ARG A 119 -0.78 -17.04 0.50
CA ARG A 119 -0.93 -18.19 1.41
C ARG A 119 -1.76 -17.88 2.66
N TYR A 120 -1.66 -16.68 3.22
CA TYR A 120 -2.14 -16.42 4.60
C TYR A 120 -3.16 -15.31 4.75
N SER A 121 -3.36 -14.42 3.78
CA SER A 121 -4.24 -13.25 3.92
C SER A 121 -5.69 -13.60 4.29
N ASP A 122 -6.20 -14.73 3.82
CA ASP A 122 -7.55 -15.21 4.17
C ASP A 122 -7.68 -15.63 5.65
N SER A 123 -6.56 -16.01 6.30
CA SER A 123 -6.50 -16.42 7.71
C SER A 123 -6.24 -15.30 8.72
N LEU A 124 -5.87 -14.11 8.23
CA LEU A 124 -5.67 -12.92 9.07
C LEU A 124 -7.02 -12.44 9.63
N SER A 125 -7.04 -11.74 10.76
CA SER A 125 -8.31 -11.17 11.27
C SER A 125 -8.60 -9.80 10.67
N LEU A 126 -9.85 -9.34 10.80
CA LEU A 126 -10.21 -7.95 10.52
C LEU A 126 -9.34 -6.98 11.33
N ALA A 127 -9.10 -7.25 12.62
CA ALA A 127 -8.23 -6.41 13.44
C ALA A 127 -6.78 -6.37 12.94
N SER A 128 -6.28 -7.48 12.39
CA SER A 128 -4.92 -7.55 11.85
C SER A 128 -4.77 -6.66 10.63
N LEU A 129 -5.61 -6.90 9.60
CA LEU A 129 -5.55 -6.19 8.33
C LEU A 129 -6.01 -4.73 8.48
N GLY A 130 -7.12 -4.50 9.19
CA GLY A 130 -7.70 -3.17 9.42
C GLY A 130 -6.86 -2.27 10.32
N THR A 131 -5.81 -2.79 10.97
CA THR A 131 -4.82 -1.97 11.67
C THR A 131 -3.57 -1.71 10.82
N VAL A 132 -3.12 -2.70 10.04
CA VAL A 132 -1.91 -2.57 9.23
C VAL A 132 -2.14 -1.73 7.98
N ILE A 133 -3.22 -1.97 7.25
CA ILE A 133 -3.50 -1.34 5.95
C ILE A 133 -3.56 0.20 6.06
N PRO A 134 -4.28 0.82 7.02
CA PRO A 134 -4.29 2.28 7.13
C PRO A 134 -2.92 2.90 7.41
N SER A 135 -2.03 2.15 8.08
CA SER A 135 -0.65 2.60 8.29
C SER A 135 0.17 2.55 7.01
N LEU A 136 -0.08 1.56 6.14
CA LEU A 136 0.59 1.44 4.84
C LEU A 136 0.11 2.54 3.89
N GLU A 137 -1.21 2.69 3.73
CA GLU A 137 -1.82 3.77 2.91
C GLU A 137 -1.32 5.14 3.34
N THR A 138 -1.22 5.41 4.65
CA THR A 138 -0.74 6.72 5.12
C THR A 138 0.72 6.96 4.74
N ALA A 139 1.55 5.91 4.71
CA ALA A 139 2.93 5.99 4.28
C ALA A 139 3.04 6.18 2.76
N LEU A 140 2.22 5.46 1.98
CA LEU A 140 2.17 5.55 0.52
C LEU A 140 1.68 6.96 0.06
N ASP A 141 0.50 7.40 0.50
CA ASP A 141 -0.07 8.73 0.21
C ASP A 141 0.83 9.87 0.74
N GLY A 142 1.35 9.68 1.95
CA GLY A 142 2.09 10.73 2.66
C GLY A 142 3.49 11.01 2.13
N ALA A 143 4.17 9.98 1.61
CA ALA A 143 5.57 10.05 1.22
C ALA A 143 5.82 9.63 -0.23
N LEU A 144 5.33 8.46 -0.66
CA LEU A 144 5.66 7.91 -1.98
C LEU A 144 5.02 8.69 -3.12
N VAL A 145 3.72 8.96 -3.04
CA VAL A 145 3.02 9.67 -4.12
C VAL A 145 3.50 11.11 -4.23
N LYS A 146 3.67 11.80 -3.10
CA LYS A 146 4.19 13.18 -3.09
C LYS A 146 5.62 13.27 -3.61
N PHE A 147 6.43 12.25 -3.36
CA PHE A 147 7.76 12.17 -3.94
C PHE A 147 7.69 12.14 -5.46
N LEU A 148 6.90 11.22 -6.00
CA LEU A 148 6.76 11.04 -7.44
C LEU A 148 6.25 12.32 -8.12
N LEU A 149 5.28 13.01 -7.50
CA LEU A 149 4.75 14.29 -7.98
C LEU A 149 5.77 15.44 -7.92
N ASP A 150 6.79 15.37 -7.07
CA ASP A 150 7.82 16.40 -6.98
C ASP A 150 8.99 16.12 -7.97
N GLU A 151 9.21 14.86 -8.34
CA GLU A 151 10.33 14.45 -9.20
C GLU A 151 9.99 14.28 -10.67
N VAL A 152 8.72 13.98 -11.00
CA VAL A 152 8.30 13.66 -12.37
C VAL A 152 7.49 14.80 -12.96
N ASP A 153 8.09 15.54 -13.88
CA ASP A 153 7.46 16.67 -14.59
C ASP A 153 6.64 16.20 -15.80
N ASP A 154 5.69 15.27 -15.60
CA ASP A 154 4.75 14.84 -16.65
C ASP A 154 3.31 15.22 -16.23
N PRO A 155 2.64 16.17 -16.91
CA PRO A 155 1.28 16.57 -16.59
C PRO A 155 0.26 15.41 -16.54
N VAL A 156 0.48 14.36 -17.35
CA VAL A 156 -0.37 13.15 -17.35
C VAL A 156 -0.15 12.34 -16.07
N CYS A 157 1.09 12.25 -15.58
CA CYS A 157 1.39 11.68 -14.27
C CYS A 157 0.65 12.42 -13.15
N HIS A 158 0.73 13.75 -13.15
CA HIS A 158 0.00 14.55 -12.17
C HIS A 158 -1.51 14.34 -12.25
N GLU A 159 -2.08 14.11 -13.44
CA GLU A 159 -3.49 13.79 -13.61
C GLU A 159 -3.86 12.42 -13.03
N VAL A 160 -3.12 11.38 -13.40
CA VAL A 160 -3.28 10.02 -12.87
C VAL A 160 -3.24 10.06 -11.34
N PHE A 161 -2.23 10.67 -10.76
CA PHE A 161 -2.07 10.72 -9.30
C PHE A 161 -3.07 11.66 -8.62
N ARG A 162 -3.70 12.61 -9.32
CA ARG A 162 -4.86 13.33 -8.75
C ARG A 162 -6.05 12.39 -8.54
N HIS A 163 -6.27 11.46 -9.47
CA HIS A 163 -7.32 10.45 -9.32
C HIS A 163 -6.99 9.45 -8.22
N ILE A 164 -5.77 8.89 -8.22
CA ILE A 164 -5.29 7.98 -7.17
C ILE A 164 -5.40 8.64 -5.78
N ASN A 165 -4.89 9.87 -5.60
CA ASN A 165 -4.99 10.59 -4.33
C ASN A 165 -6.44 10.82 -3.89
N SER A 166 -7.38 10.97 -4.84
CA SER A 166 -8.80 11.09 -4.52
C SER A 166 -9.33 9.79 -3.90
N ASP A 167 -8.94 8.64 -4.45
CA ASP A 167 -9.30 7.31 -3.96
C ASP A 167 -8.65 7.04 -2.59
N GLU A 168 -7.34 7.27 -2.46
CA GLU A 168 -6.57 7.11 -1.21
C GLU A 168 -7.15 7.91 -0.04
N SER A 169 -7.67 9.11 -0.31
CA SER A 169 -8.32 9.92 0.73
C SER A 169 -9.52 9.20 1.36
N ARG A 170 -10.24 8.38 0.57
CA ARG A 170 -11.40 7.59 1.02
C ARG A 170 -10.95 6.31 1.70
N HIS A 171 -9.90 5.66 1.18
CA HIS A 171 -9.30 4.48 1.81
C HIS A 171 -8.89 4.81 3.25
N LEU A 172 -8.14 5.90 3.44
CA LEU A 172 -7.74 6.40 4.74
C LEU A 172 -8.93 6.74 5.64
N ALA A 173 -9.94 7.44 5.12
CA ALA A 173 -11.12 7.81 5.90
C ALA A 173 -11.85 6.57 6.48
N VAL A 174 -12.03 5.54 5.65
CA VAL A 174 -12.61 4.25 6.07
C VAL A 174 -11.66 3.51 7.00
N GLY A 175 -10.36 3.49 6.71
CA GLY A 175 -9.33 2.87 7.54
C GLY A 175 -9.35 3.37 8.98
N PHE A 176 -9.39 4.70 9.19
CA PHE A 176 -9.49 5.27 10.53
C PHE A 176 -10.86 5.04 11.19
N GLN A 177 -11.95 4.98 10.42
CA GLN A 177 -13.26 4.61 10.94
C GLN A 177 -13.29 3.15 11.41
N VAL A 178 -12.58 2.25 10.72
CA VAL A 178 -12.43 0.84 11.09
C VAL A 178 -11.57 0.70 12.34
N LEU A 179 -10.49 1.48 12.47
CA LEU A 179 -9.71 1.54 13.71
C LEU A 179 -10.57 1.95 14.93
N ASP A 180 -11.44 2.95 14.76
CA ASP A 180 -12.38 3.39 15.79
C ASP A 180 -13.38 2.28 16.15
N MET A 181 -13.94 1.61 15.14
CA MET A 181 -14.84 0.46 15.32
C MET A 181 -14.18 -0.69 16.07
N LEU A 182 -12.95 -1.06 15.69
CA LEU A 182 -12.19 -2.14 16.34
C LEU A 182 -11.95 -1.82 17.81
N GLY A 183 -11.54 -0.60 18.12
CA GLY A 183 -11.27 -0.14 19.48
C GLY A 183 -12.50 -0.02 20.39
N ALA A 184 -13.72 -0.07 19.83
CA ALA A 184 -14.97 0.03 20.59
C ALA A 184 -15.25 -1.22 21.46
N SER A 185 -14.55 -2.33 21.19
CA SER A 185 -14.68 -3.58 21.95
C SER A 185 -14.21 -3.46 23.41
N SER A 186 -14.56 -4.46 24.23
CA SER A 186 -14.05 -4.52 25.61
C SER A 186 -12.54 -4.72 25.64
N MET A 187 -11.85 -4.11 26.61
CA MET A 187 -10.38 -4.21 26.70
C MET A 187 -9.87 -5.66 26.77
N ARG A 188 -10.63 -6.55 27.44
CA ARG A 188 -10.32 -7.98 27.48
C ARG A 188 -10.30 -8.61 26.09
N GLN A 189 -11.29 -8.31 25.24
CA GLN A 189 -11.35 -8.82 23.87
C GLN A 189 -10.19 -8.27 23.03
N LEU A 190 -9.91 -6.97 23.13
CA LEU A 190 -8.80 -6.33 22.41
C LEU A 190 -7.45 -6.98 22.73
N ILE A 191 -7.18 -7.27 24.01
CA ILE A 191 -5.95 -7.94 24.44
C ILE A 191 -5.90 -9.37 23.90
N ILE A 192 -6.98 -10.15 24.05
CA ILE A 192 -7.04 -11.53 23.57
C ILE A 192 -6.83 -11.60 22.05
N GLU A 193 -7.48 -10.72 21.30
CA GLU A 193 -7.36 -10.67 19.84
C GLU A 193 -5.95 -10.24 19.41
N THR A 194 -5.37 -9.24 20.09
CA THR A 194 -3.99 -8.81 19.81
C THR A 194 -3.01 -9.95 20.09
N VAL A 195 -3.01 -10.52 21.29
CA VAL A 195 -2.10 -11.63 21.64
C VAL A 195 -2.32 -12.81 20.71
N GLY A 196 -3.58 -13.21 20.49
CA GLY A 196 -3.95 -14.31 19.59
C GLY A 196 -3.50 -14.09 18.15
N THR A 197 -3.40 -12.84 17.70
CA THR A 197 -2.87 -12.47 16.38
C THR A 197 -1.36 -12.64 16.34
N PHE A 198 -0.62 -12.06 17.29
CA PHE A 198 0.85 -12.07 17.26
C PHE A 198 1.48 -13.43 17.58
N VAL A 199 0.76 -14.35 18.22
CA VAL A 199 1.25 -15.74 18.42
C VAL A 199 1.05 -16.63 17.19
N LYS A 200 0.28 -16.21 16.18
CA LYS A 200 0.09 -17.00 14.96
C LYS A 200 1.40 -17.04 14.17
N PRO A 201 1.93 -18.23 13.84
CA PRO A 201 3.16 -18.35 13.04
C PRO A 201 3.06 -17.64 11.68
N SER A 202 1.87 -17.64 11.06
CA SER A 202 1.65 -16.92 9.80
C SER A 202 1.86 -15.41 9.95
N VAL A 203 1.36 -14.80 11.03
CA VAL A 203 1.56 -13.37 11.30
C VAL A 203 3.02 -13.06 11.61
N MET A 204 3.68 -13.87 12.43
CA MET A 204 5.11 -13.70 12.74
C MET A 204 5.96 -13.78 11.48
N LEU A 205 5.68 -14.75 10.60
CA LEU A 205 6.34 -14.85 9.30
C LEU A 205 6.07 -13.62 8.43
N GLY A 206 4.84 -13.10 8.45
CA GLY A 206 4.47 -11.88 7.75
C GLY A 206 5.31 -10.68 8.19
N LEU A 207 5.44 -10.48 9.50
CA LEU A 207 6.28 -9.42 10.06
C LEU A 207 7.75 -9.57 9.63
N LEU A 208 8.29 -10.80 9.66
CA LEU A 208 9.66 -11.07 9.22
C LEU A 208 9.90 -10.77 7.73
N VAL A 209 8.91 -11.02 6.88
CA VAL A 209 8.98 -10.75 5.44
C VAL A 209 8.74 -9.26 5.14
N TYR A 210 7.86 -8.62 5.89
CA TYR A 210 7.46 -7.22 5.74
C TYR A 210 8.55 -6.23 6.18
N SER A 211 9.22 -6.46 7.31
CA SER A 211 10.25 -5.54 7.82
C SER A 211 11.34 -5.19 6.78
N PRO A 212 12.01 -6.15 6.10
CA PRO A 212 13.04 -5.82 5.11
C PRO A 212 12.47 -5.16 3.85
N LEU A 213 11.20 -5.39 3.50
CA LEU A 213 10.55 -4.64 2.43
C LEU A 213 10.44 -3.17 2.79
N LEU A 214 9.90 -2.86 3.97
CA LEU A 214 9.68 -1.49 4.41
C LEU A 214 11.00 -0.71 4.52
N THR A 215 12.05 -1.34 5.07
CA THR A 215 13.39 -0.75 5.12
C THR A 215 13.90 -0.46 3.70
N ARG A 216 13.78 -1.40 2.76
CA ARG A 216 14.21 -1.19 1.38
C ARG A 216 13.46 -0.04 0.72
N MET A 217 12.15 0.05 0.89
CA MET A 217 11.35 1.16 0.36
C MET A 217 11.87 2.49 0.89
N VAL A 218 12.02 2.64 2.21
CA VAL A 218 12.56 3.85 2.84
C VAL A 218 13.94 4.19 2.29
N THR A 219 14.86 3.22 2.20
CA THR A 219 16.21 3.43 1.68
C THR A 219 16.20 3.84 0.20
N ASN A 220 15.43 3.16 -0.65
CA ASN A 220 15.34 3.45 -2.08
C ASN A 220 14.80 4.86 -2.31
N ILE A 221 13.73 5.24 -1.61
CA ILE A 221 13.12 6.55 -1.77
C ILE A 221 14.03 7.67 -1.21
N SER A 222 14.73 7.43 -0.10
CA SER A 222 15.77 8.35 0.38
C SER A 222 16.92 8.50 -0.61
N ALA A 223 17.34 7.42 -1.28
CA ALA A 223 18.38 7.47 -2.31
C ALA A 223 17.93 8.25 -3.56
N MET A 224 16.63 8.26 -3.86
CA MET A 224 16.05 9.07 -4.93
C MET A 224 15.86 10.55 -4.56
N GLY A 225 16.11 10.94 -3.31
CA GLY A 225 16.08 12.36 -2.88
C GLY A 225 14.94 12.73 -1.94
N LEU A 226 14.11 11.78 -1.50
CA LEU A 226 13.07 12.08 -0.51
C LEU A 226 13.69 12.50 0.83
N SER A 227 13.27 13.65 1.34
CA SER A 227 13.68 14.09 2.67
C SER A 227 13.13 13.18 3.76
N GLU A 228 13.96 12.87 4.76
CA GLU A 228 13.53 12.16 5.96
C GLU A 228 12.30 12.82 6.60
N GLU A 229 12.22 14.15 6.54
CA GLU A 229 11.09 14.94 7.05
C GLU A 229 9.74 14.49 6.46
N LYS A 230 9.68 14.17 5.15
CA LYS A 230 8.44 13.70 4.52
C LYS A 230 8.02 12.33 5.06
N LEU A 231 8.97 11.41 5.29
CA LEU A 231 8.70 10.12 5.94
C LEU A 231 8.21 10.29 7.39
N TYR A 232 8.87 11.17 8.15
CA TYR A 232 8.43 11.53 9.51
C TYR A 232 7.02 12.13 9.52
N ASN A 233 6.71 13.01 8.56
CA ASN A 233 5.41 13.65 8.45
C ASN A 233 4.30 12.65 8.10
N ALA A 234 4.58 11.64 7.26
CA ALA A 234 3.64 10.57 6.95
C ALA A 234 3.28 9.77 8.23
N ILE A 235 4.27 9.37 9.02
CA ILE A 235 4.01 8.69 10.30
C ILE A 235 3.28 9.59 11.27
N LYS A 236 3.69 10.84 11.40
CA LYS A 236 3.02 11.81 12.28
C LYS A 236 1.55 12.02 11.88
N ARG A 237 1.22 11.97 10.59
CA ARG A 237 -0.16 12.01 10.11
C ARG A 237 -0.95 10.79 10.58
N TYR A 238 -0.39 9.59 10.46
CA TYR A 238 -1.03 8.35 10.96
C TYR A 238 -1.37 8.47 12.45
N GLU A 239 -0.42 8.96 13.24
CA GLU A 239 -0.60 9.17 14.67
C GLU A 239 -1.65 10.23 14.99
N ASN A 240 -1.52 11.41 14.37
CA ASN A 240 -2.40 12.54 14.63
C ASN A 240 -3.85 12.24 14.28
N VAL A 241 -4.09 11.47 13.22
CA VAL A 241 -5.45 11.11 12.81
C VAL A 241 -5.98 9.96 13.69
N GLY A 242 -5.18 8.93 13.93
CA GLY A 242 -5.57 7.81 14.79
C GLY A 242 -5.86 8.23 16.23
N GLU A 243 -5.12 9.20 16.79
CA GLU A 243 -5.30 9.69 18.15
C GLU A 243 -6.56 10.54 18.37
N ARG A 244 -7.27 10.94 17.30
CA ARG A 244 -8.55 11.67 17.40
C ARG A 244 -9.67 10.80 17.97
N SER A 245 -9.59 9.48 17.81
CA SER A 245 -10.56 8.55 18.38
C SER A 245 -10.14 8.08 19.77
N GLU A 246 -11.08 8.08 20.72
CA GLU A 246 -10.87 7.46 22.03
C GLU A 246 -10.75 5.93 21.93
N ASN A 247 -11.46 5.32 20.99
CA ASN A 247 -11.44 3.88 20.78
C ASN A 247 -10.12 3.42 20.15
N THR A 248 -9.64 4.11 19.12
CA THR A 248 -8.34 3.80 18.49
C THR A 248 -7.19 3.88 19.49
N ARG A 249 -7.22 4.88 20.39
CA ARG A 249 -6.24 5.02 21.50
C ARG A 249 -6.25 3.86 22.50
N ARG A 250 -7.26 3.00 22.47
CA ARG A 250 -7.38 1.81 23.33
C ARG A 250 -6.95 0.52 22.63
N LEU A 251 -6.76 0.54 21.30
CA LEU A 251 -6.47 -0.63 20.49
C LEU A 251 -4.99 -1.02 20.60
N PRO A 252 -4.61 -2.15 21.24
CA PRO A 252 -3.19 -2.48 21.42
C PRO A 252 -2.45 -2.70 20.10
N ALA A 253 -3.11 -3.30 19.11
CA ALA A 253 -2.55 -3.47 17.77
C ALA A 253 -2.15 -2.12 17.13
N TYR A 254 -2.96 -1.07 17.28
CA TYR A 254 -2.65 0.27 16.77
C TYR A 254 -1.34 0.79 17.34
N HIS A 255 -1.10 0.59 18.64
CA HIS A 255 0.14 1.01 19.29
C HIS A 255 1.36 0.21 18.83
N LEU A 256 1.20 -1.08 18.57
CA LEU A 256 2.28 -1.92 18.03
C LEU A 256 2.66 -1.47 16.61
N ILE A 257 1.67 -1.22 15.76
CA ILE A 257 1.91 -0.72 14.39
C ILE A 257 2.50 0.70 14.41
N LYS A 258 1.98 1.60 15.25
CA LYS A 258 2.54 2.93 15.46
C LYS A 258 4.02 2.87 15.87
N TYR A 259 4.35 2.00 16.83
CA TYR A 259 5.72 1.81 17.29
C TYR A 259 6.61 1.24 16.16
N HIS A 260 6.12 0.23 15.44
CA HIS A 260 6.84 -0.36 14.31
C HIS A 260 7.13 0.69 13.22
N ALA A 261 6.15 1.52 12.86
CA ALA A 261 6.34 2.59 11.89
C ALA A 261 7.46 3.55 12.31
N ARG A 262 7.48 4.00 13.58
CA ARG A 262 8.54 4.89 14.11
C ARG A 262 9.93 4.29 14.01
N ILE A 263 10.10 3.02 14.39
CA ILE A 263 11.41 2.37 14.30
C ILE A 263 11.82 2.11 12.85
N ALA A 264 10.84 1.93 11.96
CA ALA A 264 11.06 1.67 10.54
C ALA A 264 11.60 2.87 9.75
N ILE A 265 11.36 4.11 10.20
CA ILE A 265 11.93 5.30 9.56
C ILE A 265 13.20 5.82 10.26
N ASN A 266 13.47 5.37 11.48
CA ASN A 266 14.67 5.79 12.19
C ASN A 266 15.87 4.93 11.75
N GLN A 267 16.62 5.43 10.77
CA GLN A 267 17.77 4.74 10.15
C GLN A 267 18.91 4.39 11.13
N THR A 268 18.96 5.01 12.31
CA THR A 268 20.05 4.82 13.28
C THR A 268 19.83 3.68 14.28
N GLN A 269 18.67 3.01 14.24
CA GLN A 269 18.32 1.99 15.22
C GLN A 269 18.86 0.59 14.85
N PRO A 270 19.18 -0.27 15.84
CA PRO A 270 19.61 -1.65 15.58
C PRO A 270 18.64 -2.46 14.72
N PHE A 271 17.34 -2.16 14.80
CA PHE A 271 16.31 -2.76 13.96
C PHE A 271 16.62 -2.61 12.46
N GLN A 272 17.09 -1.43 12.03
CA GLN A 272 17.40 -1.18 10.62
C GLN A 272 18.56 -2.01 10.13
N PHE A 273 19.62 -2.11 10.94
CA PHE A 273 20.75 -2.97 10.60
C PHE A 273 20.34 -4.44 10.40
N VAL A 274 19.46 -4.95 11.27
CA VAL A 274 18.92 -6.31 11.13
C VAL A 274 18.07 -6.43 9.86
N SER A 275 17.17 -5.48 9.64
CA SER A 275 16.26 -5.45 8.49
C SER A 275 17.02 -5.35 7.15
N GLU A 276 18.03 -4.49 7.05
CA GLU A 276 18.91 -4.38 5.90
C GLU A 276 19.70 -5.66 5.66
N SER A 277 20.22 -6.27 6.73
CA SER A 277 20.95 -7.55 6.63
C SER A 277 20.06 -8.67 6.12
N MET A 278 18.79 -8.71 6.56
CA MET A 278 17.78 -9.62 6.03
C MET A 278 17.50 -9.35 4.54
N GLY A 279 17.37 -8.08 4.13
CA GLY A 279 17.22 -7.69 2.73
C GLY A 279 18.38 -8.18 1.86
N LYS A 280 19.62 -7.96 2.30
CA LYS A 280 20.84 -8.45 1.61
C LYS A 280 20.87 -9.98 1.51
N ALA A 281 20.42 -10.68 2.56
CA ALA A 281 20.30 -12.13 2.52
C ALA A 281 19.23 -12.59 1.52
N ILE A 282 18.10 -11.89 1.45
CA ILE A 282 17.03 -12.16 0.48
C ILE A 282 17.54 -12.01 -0.96
N ASP A 283 18.43 -11.04 -1.22
CA ASP A 283 19.03 -10.83 -2.53
C ASP A 283 19.90 -12.01 -3.01
N LEU A 284 20.38 -12.86 -2.10
CA LEU A 284 21.14 -14.06 -2.46
C LEU A 284 20.24 -15.21 -2.95
N PHE A 285 18.93 -15.18 -2.68
CA PHE A 285 18.03 -16.23 -3.12
C PHE A 285 17.82 -16.19 -4.64
N PRO A 286 17.98 -17.32 -5.36
CA PRO A 286 17.62 -17.40 -6.77
C PRO A 286 16.14 -17.10 -6.97
N ILE A 287 15.78 -16.31 -8.01
CA ILE A 287 14.37 -16.00 -8.30
C ILE A 287 13.52 -17.27 -8.45
N LYS A 288 14.12 -18.34 -8.99
CA LYS A 288 13.47 -19.65 -9.19
C LYS A 288 12.99 -20.32 -7.90
N VAL A 289 13.52 -19.94 -6.72
CA VAL A 289 13.07 -20.50 -5.43
C VAL A 289 11.98 -19.67 -4.75
N LEU A 290 11.65 -18.49 -5.28
CA LEU A 290 10.67 -17.56 -4.70
C LEU A 290 9.22 -17.83 -5.13
N GLY A 291 8.91 -19.04 -5.58
CA GLY A 291 7.56 -19.42 -6.03
C GLY A 291 7.20 -18.88 -7.43
N LYS A 292 5.97 -19.17 -7.86
CA LYS A 292 5.40 -18.60 -9.09
C LYS A 292 4.80 -17.23 -8.77
N THR A 293 4.74 -16.33 -9.75
CA THR A 293 3.89 -15.15 -9.63
C THR A 293 2.43 -15.61 -9.41
N PRO A 294 1.71 -15.05 -8.43
CA PRO A 294 0.37 -15.51 -8.10
C PRO A 294 -0.60 -15.32 -9.26
N THR A 295 -1.67 -16.11 -9.27
CA THR A 295 -2.69 -16.05 -10.32
C THR A 295 -3.44 -14.72 -10.36
N TRP A 296 -3.66 -14.06 -9.22
CA TRP A 296 -4.27 -12.73 -9.15
C TRP A 296 -3.40 -11.61 -9.75
N SER A 297 -2.10 -11.85 -9.99
CA SER A 297 -1.27 -10.91 -10.75
C SER A 297 -1.59 -10.86 -12.26
N GLN A 298 -2.37 -11.82 -12.75
CA GLN A 298 -2.83 -11.88 -14.14
C GLN A 298 -4.04 -10.96 -14.40
N GLU A 299 -4.61 -10.36 -13.35
CA GLU A 299 -5.72 -9.41 -13.46
C GLU A 299 -5.23 -7.98 -13.82
N LEU A 300 -3.91 -7.75 -13.84
CA LEU A 300 -3.30 -6.48 -14.25
C LEU A 300 -3.40 -6.32 -15.77
N THR A 301 -3.97 -5.21 -16.23
CA THR A 301 -4.05 -4.85 -17.63
C THR A 301 -3.91 -3.34 -17.82
N TYR A 302 -3.05 -2.94 -18.73
CA TYR A 302 -2.83 -1.54 -19.10
C TYR A 302 -3.91 -1.03 -20.08
N GLU A 303 -4.73 -1.93 -20.63
CA GLU A 303 -5.72 -1.55 -21.63
C GLU A 303 -6.80 -0.68 -20.98
N PRO A 304 -7.20 0.45 -21.62
CA PRO A 304 -8.30 1.26 -21.12
C PRO A 304 -9.61 0.47 -21.15
N VAL A 305 -9.96 -0.15 -20.03
CA VAL A 305 -11.27 -0.76 -19.83
C VAL A 305 -12.28 0.32 -19.48
N SER A 306 -13.41 0.35 -20.20
CA SER A 306 -14.53 1.24 -19.89
C SER A 306 -15.17 0.88 -18.55
N ARG A 307 -15.75 1.88 -17.88
CA ARG A 307 -16.42 1.78 -16.57
C ARG A 307 -17.37 0.60 -16.41
#